data_AF-A0A5C5XK09-F1
#
_entry.id   AF-A0A5C5XK09-F1
#
_cell.length_a   1.000
_cell.length_b   1.000
_cell.length_c   1.000
_cell.angle_alpha   90.00
_cell.angle_beta   90.00
_cell.angle_gamma   90.00
#
_symmetry.space_group_name_H-M   'P 1'
#
loop_
_entity.id
_entity.type
_entity.pdbx_description
1 polymer ?
#
loop_
_entity_poly.entity_id
_entity_poly.type
_entity_poly.pdbx_seq_one_letter_code
_entity_poly.pdbx_strand_id
1 'polypeptide(L)'
;MKRVWNSVRIARSVPYSLFTFGVSDLEYYLVLKPQAENSQVKIRKGEIKITKPLIVRPGDASLEFQDFYESEENDSLVQFLMSRTAAFSNLKLTNHAGKEEIVSDQVEEVVDRLNQKLDREDEDRIAILVAPEALAGVALIRYAAERIISSAPENLTELREKGFLP
;
A
#
# COMPACT_ATOMS: atom_id res chain seq x y z
N MET A 1 -6.83 8.17 -15.43
CA MET A 1 -6.63 8.19 -13.97
C MET A 1 -7.87 7.90 -13.13
N LYS A 2 -8.94 8.72 -13.16
CA LYS A 2 -10.11 8.56 -12.25
C LYS A 2 -10.76 7.16 -12.27
N ARG A 3 -10.81 6.52 -13.45
CA ARG A 3 -11.37 5.16 -13.62
C ARG A 3 -10.51 4.08 -12.97
N VAL A 4 -9.18 4.15 -13.11
CA VAL A 4 -8.22 3.22 -12.51
C VAL A 4 -8.26 3.32 -10.98
N TRP A 5 -8.33 4.54 -10.46
CA TRP A 5 -8.43 4.79 -9.02
C TRP A 5 -9.70 4.17 -8.42
N ASN A 6 -10.85 4.29 -9.09
CA ASN A 6 -12.12 3.75 -8.61
C ASN A 6 -12.22 2.21 -8.74
N SER A 7 -11.40 1.58 -9.58
CA SER A 7 -11.33 0.12 -9.70
C SER A 7 -10.60 -0.54 -8.53
N VAL A 8 -9.81 0.24 -7.78
CA VAL A 8 -9.12 -0.18 -6.57
C VAL A 8 -9.92 0.27 -5.35
N ARG A 9 -10.10 -0.63 -4.39
CA ARG A 9 -10.78 -0.36 -3.12
C ARG A 9 -9.95 -0.86 -1.95
N ILE A 10 -9.74 0.00 -0.95
CA ILE A 10 -9.25 -0.41 0.37
C ILE A 10 -10.49 -0.76 1.19
N ALA A 11 -10.76 -2.06 1.35
CA ALA A 11 -11.94 -2.58 2.03
C ALA A 11 -11.83 -2.47 3.56
N ARG A 12 -10.61 -2.62 4.09
CA ARG A 12 -10.26 -2.41 5.50
C ARG A 12 -8.95 -1.62 5.51
N SER A 13 -8.96 -0.44 6.12
CA SER A 13 -7.77 0.39 6.31
C SER A 13 -7.24 0.24 7.73
N VAL A 14 -5.94 0.42 7.90
CA VAL A 14 -5.27 0.36 9.20
C VAL A 14 -5.35 1.73 9.88
N PRO A 15 -5.71 1.85 11.16
CA PRO A 15 -5.85 3.17 11.81
C PRO A 15 -4.50 3.83 12.16
N TYR A 16 -3.40 3.08 12.32
CA TYR A 16 -2.13 3.58 12.90
C TYR A 16 -1.20 4.33 11.96
N SER A 17 -0.72 5.50 12.39
CA SER A 17 0.30 6.28 11.67
C SER A 17 1.62 5.54 11.51
N LEU A 18 2.30 5.80 10.39
CA LEU A 18 3.63 5.27 10.09
C LEU A 18 4.65 5.91 11.03
N PHE A 19 5.56 5.11 11.59
CA PHE A 19 6.64 5.63 12.41
C PHE A 19 7.62 6.46 11.55
N THR A 20 7.80 7.71 11.97
CA THR A 20 8.61 8.76 11.33
C THR A 20 10.08 8.46 11.08
N PHE A 21 10.68 7.53 11.83
CA PHE A 21 12.14 7.34 11.87
C PHE A 21 12.59 5.88 11.77
N GLY A 22 11.76 4.99 11.21
CA GLY A 22 12.07 3.57 11.15
C GLY A 22 11.59 2.86 9.88
N VAL A 23 11.84 1.56 9.85
CA VAL A 23 11.18 0.64 8.92
C VAL A 23 9.73 0.55 9.34
N SER A 24 8.80 0.85 8.43
CA SER A 24 7.38 0.59 8.65
C SER A 24 6.94 -0.55 7.75
N ASP A 25 6.24 -1.52 8.34
CA ASP A 25 5.68 -2.66 7.63
C ASP A 25 4.17 -2.47 7.50
N LEU A 26 3.70 -2.49 6.26
CA LEU A 26 2.29 -2.37 5.93
C LEU A 26 1.80 -3.73 5.43
N GLU A 27 1.28 -4.54 6.35
CA GLU A 27 0.69 -5.83 6.00
C GLU A 27 -0.63 -5.64 5.25
N TYR A 28 -0.88 -6.56 4.31
CA TYR A 28 -2.09 -6.54 3.50
C TYR A 28 -2.55 -7.95 3.10
N TYR A 29 -3.87 -8.07 2.91
CA TYR A 29 -4.49 -9.04 2.02
C TYR A 29 -4.88 -8.34 0.73
N LEU A 30 -4.49 -8.91 -0.41
CA LEU A 30 -4.86 -8.46 -1.74
C LEU A 30 -5.83 -9.46 -2.36
N VAL A 31 -7.07 -9.03 -2.55
CA VAL A 31 -8.15 -9.79 -3.19
C VAL A 31 -8.25 -9.34 -4.64
N LEU A 32 -7.87 -10.23 -5.56
CA LEU A 32 -7.81 -9.97 -6.98
C LEU A 32 -9.09 -10.41 -7.67
N LYS A 33 -9.76 -9.45 -8.32
CA LYS A 33 -10.91 -9.69 -9.16
C LYS A 33 -10.44 -10.32 -10.48
N PRO A 34 -11.01 -11.47 -10.88
CA PRO A 34 -10.71 -12.08 -12.15
C PRO A 34 -11.12 -11.20 -13.33
N GLN A 35 -10.36 -11.25 -14.43
CA GLN A 35 -10.67 -10.48 -15.64
C GLN A 35 -11.79 -11.12 -16.49
N ALA A 36 -11.93 -12.45 -16.44
CA ALA A 36 -12.95 -13.19 -17.16
C ALA A 36 -14.12 -13.58 -16.25
N GLU A 37 -15.36 -13.50 -16.78
CA GLU A 37 -16.52 -14.14 -16.14
C GLU A 37 -16.25 -15.64 -16.00
N ASN A 38 -16.43 -16.19 -14.80
CA ASN A 38 -16.13 -17.59 -14.39
C ASN A 38 -14.69 -17.91 -13.97
N SER A 39 -13.79 -16.94 -13.91
CA SER A 39 -12.48 -17.14 -13.27
C SER A 39 -12.59 -17.02 -11.75
N GLN A 40 -11.68 -17.68 -11.02
CA GLN A 40 -11.66 -17.70 -9.56
C GLN A 40 -11.01 -16.44 -8.97
N VAL A 41 -11.45 -16.05 -7.78
CA VAL A 41 -10.82 -14.95 -7.03
C VAL A 41 -9.47 -15.44 -6.49
N LYS A 42 -8.45 -14.59 -6.57
CA LYS A 42 -7.14 -14.88 -5.97
C LYS A 42 -6.94 -14.01 -4.74
N ILE A 43 -6.40 -14.60 -3.68
CA ILE A 43 -6.05 -13.92 -2.44
C ILE A 43 -4.54 -14.02 -2.28
N ARG A 44 -3.90 -12.92 -1.90
CA ARG A 44 -2.48 -12.90 -1.57
C ARG A 44 -2.26 -12.14 -0.28
N LYS A 45 -1.59 -12.75 0.71
CA LYS A 45 -1.06 -12.01 1.86
C LYS A 45 0.34 -11.47 1.52
N GLY A 46 0.65 -10.26 1.92
CA GLY A 46 1.99 -9.70 1.79
C GLY A 46 2.23 -8.53 2.74
N GLU A 47 3.40 -7.91 2.61
CA GLU A 47 3.77 -6.70 3.34
C GLU A 47 4.48 -5.71 2.41
N ILE A 48 4.26 -4.42 2.63
CA ILE A 48 5.07 -3.36 2.02
C ILE A 48 6.01 -2.82 3.10
N LYS A 49 7.31 -2.96 2.86
CA LYS A 49 8.35 -2.40 3.71
C LYS A 49 8.72 -1.00 3.22
N ILE A 50 8.52 0.00 4.07
CA ILE A 50 8.86 1.40 3.80
C ILE A 50 10.14 1.73 4.56
N THR A 51 11.15 2.20 3.84
CA THR A 51 12.45 2.58 4.41
C THR A 51 12.89 3.93 3.90
N LYS A 52 13.64 4.66 4.74
CA LYS A 52 14.35 5.88 4.35
C LYS A 52 15.84 5.53 4.22
N PRO A 53 16.42 5.55 3.01
CA PRO A 53 17.83 5.23 2.82
C PRO A 53 18.69 6.28 3.53
N LEU A 54 19.70 5.80 4.28
CA LEU A 54 20.61 6.64 5.07
C LEU A 54 21.57 7.47 4.20
N ILE A 55 21.79 7.07 2.95
CA ILE A 55 22.67 7.73 2.00
C ILE A 55 21.87 8.01 0.73
N VAL A 56 21.61 9.29 0.48
CA VAL A 56 21.02 9.78 -0.78
C VAL A 56 22.11 10.54 -1.52
N ARG A 57 22.35 10.23 -2.79
CA ARG A 57 23.28 11.01 -3.60
C ARG A 57 22.65 12.40 -3.88
N PRO A 58 23.41 13.50 -3.76
CA PRO A 58 22.90 14.82 -4.12
C PRO A 58 22.43 14.83 -5.58
N GLY A 59 21.13 15.06 -5.81
CA GLY A 59 20.50 15.07 -7.14
C GLY A 59 19.49 13.94 -7.39
N ASP A 60 19.52 12.86 -6.60
CA ASP A 60 18.68 11.66 -6.77
C ASP A 60 17.52 11.63 -5.76
N ALA A 61 16.72 12.70 -5.68
CA ALA A 61 15.48 12.65 -4.88
C ALA A 61 14.42 11.81 -5.60
N SER A 62 14.55 10.49 -5.52
CA SER A 62 13.64 9.52 -6.14
C SER A 62 12.85 8.74 -5.09
N LEU A 63 11.62 8.40 -5.46
CA LEU A 63 10.82 7.39 -4.78
C LEU A 63 11.08 6.07 -5.51
N GLU A 64 11.59 5.08 -4.79
CA GLU A 64 11.91 3.77 -5.36
C GLU A 64 10.82 2.75 -4.99
N PHE A 65 10.32 2.02 -5.98
CA PHE A 65 9.45 0.87 -5.80
C PHE A 65 10.15 -0.40 -6.25
N GLN A 66 10.04 -1.47 -5.45
CA GLN A 66 10.57 -2.78 -5.77
C GLN A 66 9.47 -3.83 -5.58
N ASP A 67 9.29 -4.70 -6.59
CA ASP A 67 8.38 -5.85 -6.58
C ASP A 67 6.87 -5.52 -6.57
N PHE A 68 6.46 -4.40 -7.16
CA PHE A 68 5.06 -3.93 -7.21
C PHE A 68 4.27 -4.37 -8.46
N TYR A 69 4.63 -5.46 -9.13
CA TYR A 69 3.99 -5.93 -10.37
C TYR A 69 4.04 -4.88 -11.49
N GLU A 70 5.23 -4.68 -12.06
CA GLU A 70 5.55 -3.64 -13.06
C GLU A 70 4.46 -3.49 -14.14
N SER A 71 3.94 -2.27 -14.29
CA SER A 71 2.94 -1.90 -15.30
C SER A 71 3.02 -0.40 -15.61
N GLU A 72 2.57 0.02 -16.80
CA GLU A 72 2.57 1.44 -17.19
C GLU A 72 1.69 2.29 -16.25
N GLU A 73 0.62 1.71 -15.70
CA GLU A 73 -0.24 2.38 -14.72
C GLU A 73 0.48 2.67 -13.41
N ASN A 74 1.40 1.77 -12.99
CA ASN A 74 2.22 2.00 -11.81
C ASN A 74 3.11 3.22 -12.02
N ASP A 75 3.87 3.26 -13.13
CA ASP A 75 4.80 4.35 -13.42
C ASP A 75 4.10 5.71 -13.48
N SER A 76 2.94 5.76 -14.15
CA SER A 76 2.11 6.96 -14.22
C SER A 76 1.64 7.43 -12.84
N LEU A 77 1.25 6.48 -11.97
CA LEU A 77 0.82 6.80 -10.61
C LEU A 77 2.00 7.29 -9.75
N VAL A 78 3.16 6.66 -9.87
CA VAL A 78 4.39 7.07 -9.16
C VAL A 78 4.77 8.49 -9.54
N GLN A 79 4.83 8.78 -10.85
CA GLN A 79 5.15 10.12 -11.34
C GLN A 79 4.15 11.16 -10.84
N PHE A 80 2.86 10.82 -10.81
CA PHE A 80 1.81 11.69 -10.29
C PHE A 80 1.99 11.99 -8.79
N LEU A 81 2.26 10.97 -7.97
CA LEU A 81 2.49 11.14 -6.52
C LEU A 81 3.72 12.02 -6.27
N MET A 82 4.81 11.77 -6.99
CA MET A 82 6.04 12.56 -6.88
C MET A 82 5.84 14.04 -7.24
N SER A 83 5.00 14.33 -8.25
CA SER A 83 4.73 15.71 -8.66
C SER A 83 3.93 16.53 -7.63
N ARG A 84 3.30 15.89 -6.64
CA ARG A 84 2.32 16.55 -5.76
C ARG A 84 2.71 16.61 -4.29
N THR A 85 3.65 15.79 -3.84
CA THR A 85 3.89 15.62 -2.40
C THR A 85 5.35 15.33 -2.08
N ALA A 86 5.98 16.23 -1.30
CA ALA A 86 7.35 16.03 -0.79
C ALA A 86 7.44 14.89 0.25
N ALA A 87 6.32 14.44 0.81
CA ALA A 87 6.27 13.34 1.77
C ALA A 87 6.87 12.02 1.25
N PHE A 88 6.99 11.89 -0.07
CA PHE A 88 7.54 10.71 -0.74
C PHE A 88 9.03 10.83 -1.09
N SER A 89 9.65 11.98 -0.83
CA SER A 89 11.06 12.19 -1.17
C SER A 89 11.95 11.21 -0.39
N ASN A 90 12.84 10.54 -1.11
CA ASN A 90 13.82 9.62 -0.52
C ASN A 90 13.15 8.49 0.28
N LEU A 91 12.06 7.94 -0.23
CA LEU A 91 11.48 6.71 0.31
C LEU A 91 11.79 5.55 -0.63
N LYS A 92 12.08 4.40 -0.03
CA LYS A 92 12.17 3.13 -0.72
C LYS A 92 11.07 2.22 -0.21
N LEU A 93 10.21 1.79 -1.12
CA LEU A 93 9.10 0.87 -0.88
C LEU A 93 9.44 -0.47 -1.53
N THR A 94 9.47 -1.53 -0.73
CA THR A 94 9.69 -2.90 -1.21
C THR A 94 8.48 -3.75 -0.86
N ASN A 95 7.90 -4.41 -1.85
CA ASN A 95 6.77 -5.31 -1.67
C ASN A 95 7.26 -6.75 -1.47
N HIS A 96 6.80 -7.41 -0.42
CA HIS A 96 7.02 -8.82 -0.17
C HIS A 96 5.70 -9.58 -0.30
N ALA A 97 5.50 -10.13 -1.50
CA ALA A 97 4.33 -10.89 -1.87
C ALA A 97 4.43 -12.36 -1.40
N GLY A 98 3.45 -12.82 -0.62
CA GLY A 98 3.30 -14.24 -0.29
C GLY A 98 2.69 -15.06 -1.43
N LYS A 99 2.42 -16.34 -1.13
CA LYS A 99 1.76 -17.26 -2.06
C LYS A 99 0.32 -16.81 -2.34
N GLU A 100 -0.13 -17.10 -3.56
CA GLU A 100 -1.53 -16.95 -3.93
C GLU A 100 -2.35 -18.16 -3.48
N GLU A 101 -3.53 -17.85 -2.97
CA GLU A 101 -4.62 -18.79 -2.72
C GLU A 101 -5.73 -18.51 -3.74
N ILE A 102 -6.25 -19.56 -4.37
CA ILE A 102 -7.34 -19.46 -5.32
C ILE A 102 -8.62 -19.93 -4.64
N VAL A 103 -9.67 -19.11 -4.68
CA VAL A 103 -10.94 -19.40 -4.03
C VAL A 103 -12.10 -19.27 -5.02
N SER A 104 -13.12 -20.11 -4.84
CA SER A 104 -14.34 -20.10 -5.65
C SER A 104 -15.38 -19.06 -5.21
N ASP A 105 -15.21 -18.49 -4.02
CA ASP A 105 -16.11 -17.50 -3.45
C ASP A 105 -16.13 -16.20 -4.26
N GLN A 106 -17.20 -15.42 -4.09
CA GLN A 106 -17.26 -14.07 -4.66
C GLN A 106 -16.37 -13.11 -3.89
N VAL A 107 -15.94 -12.02 -4.55
CA VAL A 107 -15.04 -11.01 -3.98
C VAL A 107 -15.54 -10.47 -2.63
N GLU A 108 -16.84 -10.18 -2.52
CA GLU A 108 -17.40 -9.63 -1.30
C GLU A 108 -17.48 -10.68 -0.18
N GLU A 109 -17.78 -11.94 -0.50
CA GLU A 109 -17.76 -13.06 0.46
C GLU A 109 -16.34 -13.28 1.01
N VAL A 110 -15.32 -13.16 0.16
CA VAL A 110 -13.91 -13.22 0.56
C VAL A 110 -13.55 -12.08 1.50
N VAL A 111 -13.94 -10.85 1.15
CA VAL A 111 -13.68 -9.66 1.98
C VAL A 111 -14.35 -9.78 3.35
N ASP A 112 -15.60 -10.22 3.39
CA ASP A 112 -16.34 -10.40 4.65
C ASP A 112 -15.71 -11.49 5.51
N ARG A 113 -15.30 -12.61 4.90
CA ARG A 113 -14.58 -13.69 5.60
C ARG A 113 -13.26 -13.19 6.18
N LEU A 114 -12.48 -12.42 5.42
CA LEU A 114 -11.22 -11.86 5.87
C LEU A 114 -11.43 -10.85 7.01
N ASN A 115 -12.45 -9.98 6.92
CA ASN A 115 -12.78 -9.06 8.01
C ASN A 115 -13.13 -9.81 9.30
N GLN A 116 -14.05 -10.78 9.22
CA GLN A 116 -14.44 -11.58 10.38
C GLN A 116 -13.25 -12.35 10.98
N LYS A 117 -12.32 -12.82 10.14
CA LYS A 117 -11.10 -13.47 10.61
C LYS A 117 -10.23 -12.49 11.40
N LEU A 118 -9.91 -11.33 10.82
CA LEU A 118 -9.08 -10.31 11.46
C LEU A 118 -9.71 -9.79 12.77
N ASP A 119 -11.03 -9.61 12.79
CA ASP A 119 -11.75 -9.18 14.01
C ASP A 119 -11.71 -10.24 15.12
N ARG A 120 -11.77 -11.53 14.77
CA ARG A 120 -11.64 -12.63 15.74
C ARG A 120 -10.22 -12.77 16.28
N GLU A 121 -9.23 -12.39 15.48
CA GLU A 121 -7.80 -12.42 15.83
C GLU A 121 -7.35 -11.12 16.52
N ASP A 122 -8.24 -10.14 16.69
CA ASP A 122 -7.95 -8.80 17.21
C ASP A 122 -6.81 -8.10 16.43
N GLU A 123 -6.79 -8.35 15.11
CA GLU A 123 -5.75 -7.87 14.20
C GLU A 123 -6.24 -6.63 13.45
N ASP A 124 -5.68 -5.48 13.82
CA ASP A 124 -6.05 -4.17 13.32
C ASP A 124 -4.97 -3.53 12.43
N ARG A 125 -3.85 -4.22 12.18
CA ARG A 125 -2.70 -3.75 11.41
C ARG A 125 -2.61 -4.33 10.00
N ILE A 126 -3.53 -5.21 9.63
CA ILE A 126 -3.59 -5.80 8.29
C ILE A 126 -4.70 -5.13 7.47
N ALA A 127 -4.33 -4.52 6.35
CA ALA A 127 -5.30 -3.98 5.41
C ALA A 127 -5.92 -5.06 4.52
N ILE A 128 -7.13 -4.81 3.99
CA ILE A 128 -7.72 -5.61 2.92
C ILE A 128 -7.88 -4.73 1.69
N LEU A 129 -7.25 -5.13 0.60
CA LEU A 129 -7.22 -4.43 -0.69
C LEU A 129 -7.97 -5.25 -1.73
N VAL A 130 -8.72 -4.58 -2.58
CA VAL A 130 -9.49 -5.21 -3.66
C VAL A 130 -9.16 -4.51 -4.97
N ALA A 131 -8.77 -5.27 -5.98
CA ALA A 131 -8.43 -4.72 -7.30
C ALA A 131 -8.60 -5.77 -8.40
N PRO A 132 -8.82 -5.35 -9.67
CA PRO A 132 -8.55 -6.21 -10.82
C PRO A 132 -7.12 -6.73 -10.80
N GLU A 133 -6.89 -7.94 -11.31
CA GLU A 133 -5.54 -8.54 -11.38
C GLU A 133 -4.53 -7.62 -12.08
N ALA A 134 -4.92 -6.99 -13.19
CA ALA A 134 -4.10 -6.02 -13.92
C ALA A 134 -3.74 -4.74 -13.13
N LEU A 135 -4.41 -4.47 -12.01
CA LEU A 135 -4.21 -3.27 -11.18
C LEU A 135 -3.68 -3.60 -9.78
N ALA A 136 -3.09 -4.80 -9.61
CA ALA A 136 -2.51 -5.23 -8.33
C ALA A 136 -1.48 -4.22 -7.80
N GLY A 137 -0.53 -3.80 -8.64
CA GLY A 137 0.49 -2.82 -8.27
C GLY A 137 -0.07 -1.47 -7.84
N VAL A 138 -1.01 -0.94 -8.64
CA VAL A 138 -1.74 0.30 -8.36
C VAL A 138 -2.42 0.24 -6.99
N ALA A 139 -3.00 -0.90 -6.60
CA ALA A 139 -3.65 -1.06 -5.30
C ALA A 139 -2.67 -0.93 -4.13
N LEU A 140 -1.50 -1.56 -4.26
CA LEU A 140 -0.43 -1.50 -3.27
C LEU A 140 0.17 -0.10 -3.16
N ILE A 141 0.47 0.55 -4.29
CA ILE A 141 0.99 1.92 -4.34
C ILE A 141 0.00 2.88 -3.71
N ARG A 142 -1.30 2.76 -4.04
CA ARG A 142 -2.36 3.60 -3.46
C ARG A 142 -2.44 3.41 -1.95
N TYR A 143 -2.42 2.17 -1.47
CA TYR A 143 -2.45 1.89 -0.04
C TYR A 143 -1.26 2.55 0.68
N ALA A 144 -0.04 2.32 0.20
CA ALA A 144 1.16 2.91 0.78
C ALA A 144 1.09 4.46 0.75
N ALA A 145 0.63 5.04 -0.36
CA ALA A 145 0.49 6.48 -0.50
C ALA A 145 -0.52 7.08 0.48
N GLU A 146 -1.69 6.45 0.66
CA GLU A 146 -2.68 6.89 1.64
C GLU A 146 -2.11 6.84 3.07
N ARG A 147 -1.30 5.81 3.41
CA ARG A 147 -0.62 5.73 4.71
C ARG A 147 0.46 6.79 4.89
N ILE A 148 1.28 7.04 3.87
CA ILE A 148 2.34 8.06 3.91
C ILE A 148 1.74 9.45 4.11
N ILE A 149 0.68 9.77 3.36
CA ILE A 149 0.02 11.08 3.44
C ILE A 149 -0.69 11.26 4.78
N SER A 150 -1.40 10.24 5.28
CA SER A 150 -2.12 10.34 6.57
C SER A 150 -1.18 10.47 7.77
N SER A 151 0.05 9.97 7.66
CA SER A 151 1.04 10.05 8.74
C SER A 151 1.78 11.39 8.78
N ALA A 152 1.84 12.13 7.67
CA ALA A 152 2.63 13.36 7.55
C ALA A 152 2.33 14.50 8.57
N PRO A 153 1.08 14.74 9.02
CA PRO A 153 0.79 15.81 9.99
C PRO A 153 1.26 15.50 11.43
N GLU A 154 1.15 14.25 11.89
CA GLU A 154 1.65 13.82 13.21
C GLU A 154 3.17 13.88 13.26
N ASN A 155 3.83 13.57 12.14
CA ASN A 155 5.27 13.59 11.99
C ASN A 155 5.89 14.97 12.25
N LEU A 156 5.20 16.05 11.86
CA LEU A 156 5.70 17.42 12.03
C LEU A 156 5.68 17.86 13.51
N THR A 157 4.68 17.39 14.25
CA THR A 157 4.54 17.67 15.68
C THR A 157 5.59 16.89 16.47
N GLU A 158 5.81 15.62 16.13
CA GLU A 158 6.85 14.79 16.75
C GLU A 158 8.29 15.32 16.46
N LEU A 159 8.52 15.83 15.25
CA LEU A 159 9.76 16.52 14.85
C LEU A 159 10.02 17.80 15.66
N ARG A 160 8.97 18.57 15.97
CA ARG A 160 9.05 19.80 16.76
C ARG A 160 9.25 19.50 18.25
N GLU A 161 8.57 18.48 18.78
CA GLU A 161 8.74 18.02 20.16
C GLU A 161 10.12 17.43 20.44
N LYS A 162 10.74 16.79 19.44
CA LYS A 162 12.10 16.23 19.53
C LYS A 162 13.21 17.20 19.07
N GLY A 163 12.88 18.45 18.74
CA GLY A 163 13.86 19.51 18.44
C GLY A 163 14.58 19.40 17.08
N PHE A 164 14.05 18.60 16.15
CA PHE A 164 14.60 18.43 14.80
C PHE A 164 14.11 19.50 13.80
N LEU A 165 13.16 20.33 14.21
CA LEU A 165 12.71 21.53 13.51
C LEU A 165 12.74 22.72 14.49
N PRO A 166 13.12 23.93 14.03
CA PRO A 166 13.12 25.13 14.86
C PRO A 166 11.73 25.56 15.32
#